data_AF-A0A7R7CH87-F1
#
_entry.id   AF-A0A7R7CH87-F1
#
_cell.length_a   1.000
_cell.length_b   1.000
_cell.length_c   1.000
_cell.angle_alpha   90.00
_cell.angle_beta   90.00
_cell.angle_gamma   90.00
#
_symmetry.space_group_name_H-M   'P 1'
#
loop_
_entity.id
_entity.type
_entity.pdbx_description
1 polymer ?
#
loop_
_entity_poly.entity_id
_entity_poly.type
_entity_poly.pdbx_seq_one_letter_code
_entity_poly.pdbx_strand_id
1 'polypeptide(L)'
;MDMAVNATPSGLKANDPLPMDVSKLTPDMTVVDIIMEPAETALLRKAKEIGCRIQPGRPMMDFQVEAMSEFFDIERRNRNNG
;
A
#
# COMPACT_ATOMS: atom_id res chain seq x y z
N MET A 1 -4.62 18.24 5.01
CA MET A 1 -4.89 16.80 4.79
C MET A 1 -3.60 16.11 5.12
N ASP A 2 -3.57 15.23 6.12
CA ASP A 2 -2.30 14.68 6.60
C ASP A 2 -1.89 13.42 5.82
N MET A 3 -2.88 12.73 5.24
CA MET A 3 -2.68 11.47 4.52
C MET A 3 -3.67 11.31 3.36
N ALA A 4 -3.19 10.77 2.24
CA ALA A 4 -3.98 10.33 1.10
C ALA A 4 -3.78 8.83 0.87
N VAL A 5 -4.86 8.08 0.67
CA VAL A 5 -4.82 6.62 0.49
C VAL A 5 -5.55 6.25 -0.80
N ASN A 6 -4.84 5.63 -1.74
CA ASN A 6 -5.47 4.93 -2.85
C ASN A 6 -5.81 3.50 -2.43
N ALA A 7 -7.10 3.22 -2.27
CA ALA A 7 -7.63 1.89 -2.02
C ALA A 7 -8.39 1.31 -3.23
N THR A 8 -8.20 1.90 -4.41
CA THR A 8 -8.85 1.47 -5.65
C THR A 8 -7.88 0.67 -6.53
N PRO A 9 -8.38 -0.04 -7.56
CA PRO A 9 -7.51 -0.68 -8.55
C PRO A 9 -6.79 0.29 -9.51
N SER A 10 -7.07 1.58 -9.48
CA SER A 10 -6.44 2.56 -10.38
C SER A 10 -4.94 2.67 -10.10
N GLY A 11 -4.13 2.31 -11.09
CA GLY A 11 -2.66 2.26 -10.97
C GLY A 11 -2.07 0.88 -11.22
N LEU A 12 -2.92 -0.15 -11.40
CA LEU A 12 -2.49 -1.50 -11.79
C LEU A 12 -1.95 -1.53 -13.23
N LYS A 13 -2.46 -0.66 -14.11
CA LYS A 13 -1.97 -0.52 -15.47
C LYS A 13 -1.27 0.82 -15.64
N ALA A 14 -0.24 0.84 -16.47
CA ALA A 14 0.57 2.03 -16.73
C ALA A 14 -0.25 3.25 -17.25
N ASN A 15 -1.38 2.99 -17.92
CA ASN A 15 -2.23 4.01 -18.52
C ASN A 15 -3.50 4.32 -17.68
N ASP A 16 -3.63 3.74 -16.48
CA ASP A 16 -4.75 4.09 -15.61
C ASP A 16 -4.65 5.57 -15.20
N PRO A 17 -5.79 6.28 -15.10
CA PRO A 17 -5.80 7.63 -14.59
C PRO A 17 -5.32 7.68 -13.14
N LEU A 18 -4.78 8.82 -12.72
CA LEU A 18 -4.48 9.04 -11.31
C LEU A 18 -5.79 8.97 -10.49
N PRO A 19 -5.77 8.27 -9.34
CA PRO A 19 -6.98 8.09 -8.51
C PRO A 19 -7.41 9.39 -7.80
N MET A 20 -6.57 10.42 -7.82
CA MET A 20 -6.82 11.71 -7.19
C MET A 20 -6.00 12.82 -7.84
N ASP A 21 -6.38 14.05 -7.55
CA ASP A 21 -5.68 15.26 -8.01
C ASP A 21 -4.40 15.49 -7.20
N VAL A 22 -3.26 15.10 -7.79
CA VAL A 22 -1.93 15.23 -7.17
C VAL A 22 -1.46 16.67 -6.99
N SER A 23 -2.09 17.65 -7.65
CA SER A 23 -1.74 19.07 -7.48
C SER A 23 -2.08 19.61 -6.09
N LYS A 24 -2.91 18.89 -5.33
CA LYS A 24 -3.31 19.22 -3.96
C LYS A 24 -2.41 18.60 -2.89
N LEU A 25 -1.44 17.77 -3.29
CA LEU A 25 -0.49 17.16 -2.36
C LEU A 25 0.56 18.18 -1.92
N THR A 26 0.95 18.10 -0.66
CA THR A 26 2.02 18.90 -0.08
C THR A 26 3.09 18.00 0.56
N PRO A 27 4.35 18.46 0.69
CA PRO A 27 5.46 17.62 1.16
C PRO A 27 5.29 17.02 2.57
N ASP A 28 4.49 17.65 3.42
CA ASP A 28 4.16 17.20 4.78
C ASP A 28 3.21 15.99 4.81
N MET A 29 2.49 15.74 3.70
CA MET A 29 1.54 14.64 3.59
C MET A 29 2.21 13.27 3.48
N THR A 30 1.45 12.23 3.83
CA THR A 30 1.78 10.84 3.53
C THR A 30 0.85 10.30 2.45
N VAL A 31 1.40 9.68 1.40
CA VAL A 31 0.62 9.04 0.34
C VAL A 31 0.80 7.54 0.39
N VAL A 32 -0.30 6.81 0.50
CA VAL A 32 -0.36 5.36 0.60
C VAL A 32 -1.07 4.80 -0.62
N ASP A 33 -0.55 3.72 -1.18
CA ASP A 33 -1.20 2.98 -2.26
C ASP A 33 -1.22 1.49 -1.92
N ILE A 34 -2.40 0.87 -1.91
CA ILE A 34 -2.54 -0.54 -1.53
C ILE A 34 -2.12 -1.51 -2.64
N ILE A 35 -1.82 -0.99 -3.84
CA ILE A 35 -1.31 -1.79 -4.94
C ILE A 35 0.07 -2.34 -4.55
N MET A 36 0.20 -3.66 -4.61
CA MET A 36 1.42 -4.39 -4.26
C MET A 36 2.41 -4.44 -5.43
N GLU A 37 1.89 -4.59 -6.65
CA GLU A 37 2.67 -4.66 -7.87
C GLU A 37 1.99 -3.83 -8.96
N PRO A 38 2.69 -2.84 -9.55
CA PRO A 38 4.08 -2.43 -9.26
C PRO A 38 4.25 -1.78 -7.87
N ALA A 39 5.43 -1.93 -7.26
CA ALA A 39 5.72 -1.38 -5.94
C ALA A 39 5.74 0.17 -5.90
N GLU A 40 6.10 0.81 -7.02
CA GLU A 40 6.01 2.26 -7.20
C GLU A 40 4.99 2.56 -8.30
N THR A 41 3.74 2.87 -7.91
CA THR A 41 2.68 3.25 -8.84
C THR A 41 2.88 4.67 -9.38
N ALA A 42 2.11 5.06 -10.40
CA ALA A 42 2.14 6.43 -10.92
C ALA A 42 1.80 7.48 -9.84
N LEU A 43 0.91 7.15 -8.91
CA LEU A 43 0.58 7.99 -7.76
C LEU A 43 1.78 8.13 -6.81
N LEU A 44 2.38 7.02 -6.38
CA LEU A 44 3.51 7.05 -5.45
C LEU A 44 4.72 7.77 -6.04
N ARG A 45 5.01 7.55 -7.33
CA ARG A 45 6.05 8.28 -8.05
C ARG A 45 5.80 9.79 -8.03
N LYS A 46 4.58 10.24 -8.33
CA LYS A 46 4.21 11.67 -8.30
C LYS A 46 4.29 12.26 -6.90
N ALA A 47 3.82 11.54 -5.89
CA ALA A 47 3.93 11.96 -4.50
C ALA A 47 5.39 12.10 -4.05
N LYS A 48 6.25 11.17 -4.45
CA LYS A 48 7.70 11.22 -4.19
C LYS A 48 8.37 12.40 -4.89
N GLU A 49 7.99 12.71 -6.13
CA GLU A 49 8.46 13.91 -6.87
C GLU A 49 8.07 15.21 -6.15
N ILE A 50 6.90 15.26 -5.51
CA ILE A 50 6.42 16.41 -4.73
C ILE A 50 7.14 16.52 -3.37
N GLY A 51 7.78 15.45 -2.90
CA GLY A 51 8.45 15.38 -1.60
C GLY A 51 7.57 14.85 -0.48
N CYS A 52 6.43 14.25 -0.79
CA CYS A 52 5.60 13.56 0.19
C CYS A 52 6.31 12.32 0.75
N ARG A 53 5.94 11.92 1.97
CA ARG A 53 6.23 10.56 2.45
C ARG A 53 5.36 9.57 1.67
N ILE A 54 5.94 8.42 1.28
CA ILE A 54 5.19 7.39 0.55
C ILE A 54 5.17 6.07 1.31
N GLN A 55 4.09 5.31 1.19
CA GLN A 55 3.97 3.94 1.71
C GLN A 55 3.42 3.00 0.64
N PRO A 56 4.22 2.03 0.16
CA PRO A 56 3.78 1.04 -0.82
C PRO A 56 2.90 -0.05 -0.18
N GLY A 57 2.12 -0.74 -1.01
CA GLY A 57 1.10 -1.69 -0.55
C GLY A 57 1.65 -2.99 0.03
N ARG A 58 2.89 -3.37 -0.28
CA ARG A 58 3.49 -4.63 0.21
C ARG A 58 3.50 -4.71 1.74
N PRO A 59 3.92 -3.63 2.45
CA PRO A 59 3.58 -3.25 3.79
C PRO A 59 2.39 -3.96 4.42
N MET A 60 1.27 -3.53 3.86
CA MET A 60 -0.08 -3.82 4.29
C MET A 60 -0.34 -5.32 4.17
N MET A 61 -0.06 -5.91 3.01
CA MET A 61 -0.31 -7.34 2.75
C MET A 61 0.46 -8.25 3.71
N ASP A 62 1.73 -7.95 3.98
CA ASP A 62 2.55 -8.79 4.87
C ASP A 62 1.93 -8.86 6.28
N PHE A 63 1.50 -7.73 6.85
CA PHE A 63 0.83 -7.70 8.15
C PHE A 63 -0.56 -8.36 8.14
N GLN A 64 -1.29 -8.32 7.02
CA GLN A 64 -2.59 -8.98 6.93
C GLN A 64 -2.48 -10.49 6.80
N VAL A 65 -1.46 -10.99 6.10
CA VAL A 65 -1.15 -12.42 6.05
C VAL A 65 -0.79 -12.94 7.44
N GLU A 66 -0.02 -12.18 8.21
CA GLU A 66 0.29 -12.51 9.62
C GLU A 66 -0.99 -12.57 10.46
N ALA A 67 -1.82 -11.53 10.43
CA ALA A 67 -3.07 -11.48 11.18
C ALA A 67 -4.07 -12.58 10.77
N MET A 68 -4.15 -12.91 9.49
CA MET A 68 -4.98 -14.02 8.99
C MET A 68 -4.44 -15.37 9.46
N SER A 69 -3.11 -15.56 9.45
CA SER A 69 -2.48 -16.79 9.95
C SER A 69 -2.75 -17.02 11.44
N GLU A 70 -2.71 -15.95 12.25
CA GLU A 70 -3.08 -15.98 13.66
C GLU A 70 -4.56 -16.32 13.84
N PHE A 71 -5.45 -15.64 13.11
CA PHE A 71 -6.90 -15.87 13.21
C PHE A 71 -7.32 -17.32 12.84
N PHE A 72 -6.69 -17.88 11.80
CA PHE A 72 -6.98 -19.25 11.34
C PHE A 72 -6.16 -20.34 12.05
N ASP A 73 -5.32 -19.98 13.03
CA ASP A 73 -4.49 -20.91 13.80
C ASP A 73 -3.58 -21.79 12.90
N ILE A 74 -3.15 -21.25 11.75
CA ILE A 74 -2.38 -21.98 10.73
C ILE A 74 -1.01 -22.43 11.30
N GLU A 75 -0.47 -21.65 12.24
CA GLU A 75 0.82 -21.92 12.91
C GLU A 75 0.75 -23.00 14.01
N ARG A 76 -0.43 -23.42 14.48
CA ARG A 76 -0.54 -24.45 15.54
C ARG A 76 -0.28 -25.87 15.06
N ARG A 77 -0.33 -26.12 13.76
CA ARG A 77 -0.11 -27.46 13.20
C ARG A 77 1.35 -27.94 13.29
N ASN A 78 2.30 -27.05 13.58
CA ASN A 78 3.73 -27.38 13.74
C ASN A 78 4.16 -27.64 15.20
N ARG A 79 3.27 -27.49 16.18
CA ARG A 79 3.51 -27.84 17.59
C ARG A 79 2.68 -29.06 17.98
N ASN A 80 3.09 -30.25 17.54
CA ASN A 80 2.81 -31.55 18.17
C ASN A 80 3.48 -32.67 17.34
N ASN A 81 4.76 -32.88 17.58
CA ASN A 81 5.47 -34.14 17.32
C ASN A 81 6.70 -34.21 18.25
N GLY A 82 6.43 -34.11 19.55
CA GLY A 82 7.34 -34.44 20.64
C GLY A 82 6.73 -35.57 21.45
#